data_AF-A0A2K8VDZ9-F1
#
_entry.id   AF-A0A2K8VDZ9-F1
#
_cell.length_a   1.000
_cell.length_b   1.000
_cell.length_c   1.000
_cell.angle_alpha   90.00
_cell.angle_beta   90.00
_cell.angle_gamma   90.00
#
_symmetry.space_group_name_H-M   'P 1'
#
loop_
_entity.id
_entity.type
_entity.pdbx_description
1 polymer ?
#
loop_
_entity_poly.entity_id
_entity_poly.type
_entity_poly.pdbx_seq_one_letter_code
_entity_poly.pdbx_strand_id
1 'polypeptide(L)'
;MISCTKKSKGTPDELIHLNYNTSKGKQSILVNPSQTKNCDIIEHNGIEFLICYNTKSEKKIDYIFVKDKKYSTSENIKIGSTYEDIMKINPKAEIINIDGWAKVIYLPSKWIACFNYNENVKNTSEVSYLYYWRQDMLTVKSVE
;
A
#
# COMPACT_ATOMS: atom_id res chain seq x y z
N MET A 1 0.42 -29.19 -25.01
CA MET A 1 0.72 -27.97 -25.81
C MET A 1 -0.50 -27.06 -25.75
N ILE A 2 -0.51 -26.12 -24.80
CA ILE A 2 -1.55 -25.10 -24.59
C ILE A 2 -0.77 -23.88 -24.05
N SER A 3 -0.42 -22.94 -24.93
CA SER A 3 -1.12 -21.67 -25.22
C SER A 3 -0.54 -20.53 -24.39
N CYS A 4 0.38 -19.79 -25.02
CA CYS A 4 0.92 -18.53 -24.55
C CYS A 4 -0.18 -17.46 -24.58
N THR A 5 -0.77 -17.11 -23.44
CA THR A 5 -1.57 -15.89 -23.33
C THR A 5 -0.64 -14.69 -23.17
N LYS A 6 -0.63 -13.87 -24.22
CA LYS A 6 -0.03 -12.53 -24.37
C LYS A 6 0.28 -11.83 -23.04
N LYS A 7 1.57 -11.78 -22.67
CA LYS A 7 2.11 -10.82 -21.71
C LYS A 7 1.88 -9.40 -22.25
N SER A 8 1.13 -8.57 -21.52
CA SER A 8 1.14 -7.13 -21.77
C SER A 8 2.52 -6.60 -21.38
N LYS A 9 3.34 -6.27 -22.39
CA LYS A 9 4.55 -5.48 -22.23
C LYS A 9 4.14 -4.11 -21.66
N GLY A 10 4.44 -3.84 -20.39
CA GLY A 10 4.12 -2.53 -19.79
C GLY A 10 4.06 -2.48 -18.27
N THR A 11 4.12 -3.61 -17.58
CA THR A 11 4.20 -3.65 -16.11
C THR A 11 5.67 -3.82 -15.73
N PRO A 12 6.28 -2.96 -14.89
CA PRO A 12 7.44 -3.35 -14.11
C PRO A 12 6.97 -4.45 -13.15
N ASP A 13 7.05 -5.69 -13.62
CA ASP A 13 6.70 -6.89 -12.87
C ASP A 13 7.72 -7.09 -11.74
N GLU A 14 7.41 -6.60 -10.54
CA GLU A 14 7.74 -7.36 -9.32
C GLU A 14 6.46 -7.50 -8.47
N LEU A 15 5.62 -8.45 -8.89
CA LEU A 15 4.63 -9.08 -8.04
C LEU A 15 5.39 -9.85 -6.95
N ILE A 16 5.56 -9.27 -5.76
CA ILE A 16 6.04 -10.06 -4.63
C ILE A 16 4.91 -10.99 -4.21
N HIS A 17 5.09 -12.27 -4.52
CA HIS A 17 4.39 -13.34 -3.85
C HIS A 17 4.84 -13.31 -2.39
N LEU A 18 3.99 -12.82 -1.48
CA LEU A 18 4.16 -13.08 -0.06
C LEU A 18 4.29 -14.60 0.07
N ASN A 19 5.46 -15.11 0.45
CA ASN A 19 5.62 -16.54 0.65
C ASN A 19 4.74 -16.94 1.83
N TYR A 20 3.60 -17.54 1.49
CA TYR A 20 2.60 -18.05 2.42
C TYR A 20 3.21 -19.19 3.23
N ASN A 21 3.33 -19.01 4.54
CA ASN A 21 3.32 -20.14 5.46
C ASN A 21 1.90 -20.43 6.00
N THR A 22 0.86 -19.76 5.47
CA THR A 22 -0.52 -19.95 5.91
C THR A 22 -1.49 -20.06 4.72
N SER A 23 -2.34 -21.08 4.78
CA SER A 23 -3.14 -21.65 3.69
C SER A 23 -4.42 -20.88 3.33
N LYS A 24 -4.40 -19.54 3.29
CA LYS A 24 -5.57 -18.73 2.92
C LYS A 24 -5.24 -17.79 1.76
N GLY A 25 -5.85 -18.09 0.60
CA GLY A 25 -6.04 -17.25 -0.60
C GLY A 25 -5.03 -16.12 -0.88
N LYS A 26 -4.34 -16.21 -2.03
CA LYS A 26 -3.33 -15.23 -2.45
C LYS A 26 -3.89 -13.79 -2.50
N GLN A 27 -3.53 -12.95 -1.53
CA GLN A 27 -3.66 -11.49 -1.60
C GLN A 27 -2.35 -10.89 -2.16
N SER A 28 -2.43 -10.17 -3.28
CA SER A 28 -1.30 -9.45 -3.87
C SER A 28 -1.36 -7.97 -3.48
N ILE A 29 -0.29 -7.43 -2.91
CA ILE A 29 -0.11 -5.98 -2.66
C ILE A 29 1.02 -5.51 -3.58
N LEU A 30 0.79 -4.43 -4.32
CA LEU A 30 1.85 -3.78 -5.09
C LEU A 30 2.71 -2.98 -4.11
N VAL A 31 3.99 -3.32 -4.02
CA VAL A 31 4.95 -2.72 -3.10
C VAL A 31 6.25 -2.50 -3.85
N ASN A 32 6.97 -1.41 -3.57
CA ASN A 32 8.28 -1.22 -4.16
C ASN A 32 9.25 -2.29 -3.58
N PRO A 33 9.93 -3.08 -4.42
CA PRO A 33 10.84 -4.14 -3.98
C PRO A 33 11.95 -3.65 -3.04
N SER A 34 12.41 -2.41 -3.22
CA SER A 34 13.41 -1.80 -2.32
C SER A 34 12.89 -1.58 -0.90
N GLN A 35 11.57 -1.44 -0.73
CA GLN A 35 10.87 -1.16 0.53
C GLN A 35 10.39 -2.41 1.27
N THR A 36 10.58 -3.60 0.70
CA THR A 36 10.14 -4.87 1.29
C THR A 36 11.26 -5.72 1.88
N LYS A 37 12.46 -5.16 1.98
CA LYS A 37 13.54 -5.78 2.74
C LYS A 37 13.12 -5.78 4.20
N ASN A 38 13.30 -6.92 4.89
CA ASN A 38 12.96 -7.06 6.30
C ASN A 38 11.49 -6.76 6.62
N CYS A 39 10.56 -7.62 6.18
CA CYS A 39 9.16 -7.51 6.61
C CYS A 39 8.71 -8.74 7.40
N ASP A 40 7.70 -8.54 8.24
CA ASP A 40 6.95 -9.58 8.93
C ASP A 40 5.45 -9.36 8.69
N ILE A 41 4.68 -10.45 8.67
CA ILE A 41 3.22 -10.38 8.71
C ILE A 41 2.79 -10.47 10.16
N ILE A 42 1.99 -9.51 10.62
CA ILE A 42 1.43 -9.47 11.97
C ILE A 42 -0.08 -9.51 11.85
N GLU A 43 -0.72 -10.46 12.53
CA GLU A 43 -2.17 -10.47 12.72
C GLU A 43 -2.51 -9.72 14.02
N HIS A 44 -3.39 -8.74 13.93
CA HIS A 44 -3.92 -8.03 15.09
C HIS A 44 -5.43 -7.88 14.96
N ASN A 45 -6.19 -8.36 15.95
CA ASN A 45 -7.66 -8.39 15.93
C ASN A 45 -8.25 -9.04 14.67
N GLY A 46 -7.61 -10.09 14.14
CA GLY A 46 -8.06 -10.79 12.94
C GLY A 46 -7.88 -10.00 11.63
N ILE A 47 -6.97 -9.02 11.63
CA ILE A 47 -6.54 -8.22 10.48
C ILE A 47 -5.05 -8.46 10.26
N GLU A 48 -4.67 -8.78 9.03
CA GLU A 48 -3.27 -8.98 8.63
C GLU A 48 -2.62 -7.67 8.17
N PHE A 49 -1.47 -7.35 8.77
CA PHE A 49 -0.61 -6.24 8.40
C PHE A 49 0.73 -6.76 7.91
N LEU A 50 1.25 -6.19 6.83
CA LEU A 50 2.64 -6.35 6.45
C LEU A 50 3.44 -5.20 7.05
N ILE A 51 4.32 -5.51 8.01
CA ILE A 51 5.18 -4.54 8.68
C ILE A 51 6.58 -4.66 8.09
N CYS A 52 7.09 -3.60 7.48
CA CYS A 52 8.43 -3.54 6.94
C CYS A 52 9.30 -2.61 7.79
N TYR A 53 10.53 -3.06 8.07
CA TYR A 53 11.47 -2.37 8.94
C TYR A 53 12.62 -1.78 8.14
N ASN A 54 13.08 -0.59 8.54
CA ASN A 54 14.31 -0.01 7.99
C ASN A 54 15.48 -0.98 8.25
N THR A 55 15.59 -1.46 9.48
CA THR A 55 16.51 -2.56 9.86
C THR A 55 15.79 -3.53 10.82
N LYS A 56 15.83 -4.84 10.52
CA LYS A 56 15.09 -5.86 11.30
C LYS A 56 15.56 -5.96 12.76
N SER A 57 16.86 -5.83 13.00
CA SER A 57 17.45 -5.93 14.34
C SER A 57 16.98 -4.84 15.29
N GLU A 58 16.76 -3.62 14.78
CA GLU A 58 16.33 -2.47 15.57
C GLU A 58 14.80 -2.39 15.73
N LYS A 59 14.05 -3.24 15.01
CA LYS A 59 12.57 -3.23 14.95
C LYS A 59 11.98 -1.85 14.63
N LYS A 60 12.74 -1.01 13.93
CA LYS A 60 12.30 0.33 13.52
C LYS A 60 11.42 0.21 12.29
N ILE A 61 10.10 0.31 12.49
CA ILE A 61 9.11 0.22 11.42
C ILE A 61 9.28 1.41 10.46
N ASP A 62 9.38 1.10 9.18
CA ASP A 62 9.47 2.07 8.08
C ASP A 62 8.12 2.19 7.37
N TYR A 63 7.54 1.04 7.00
CA TYR A 63 6.29 0.95 6.25
C TYR A 63 5.32 -0.05 6.87
N ILE A 64 4.04 0.25 6.76
CA ILE A 64 2.95 -0.67 7.07
C ILE A 64 2.01 -0.74 5.87
N PHE A 65 1.65 -1.95 5.47
CA PHE A 65 0.66 -2.20 4.43
C PHE A 65 -0.51 -3.01 4.98
N VAL A 66 -1.72 -2.67 4.55
CA VAL A 66 -2.93 -3.43 4.86
C VAL A 66 -3.84 -3.49 3.64
N LYS A 67 -4.35 -4.68 3.35
CA LYS A 67 -5.31 -4.95 2.27
C LYS A 67 -6.59 -5.63 2.79
N ASP A 68 -6.68 -5.91 4.08
CA ASP A 68 -7.88 -6.49 4.68
C ASP A 68 -9.02 -5.45 4.70
N LYS A 69 -10.18 -5.85 4.15
CA LYS A 69 -11.39 -5.00 4.09
C LYS A 69 -11.98 -4.67 5.45
N LYS A 70 -11.60 -5.38 6.52
CA LYS A 70 -12.03 -5.10 7.89
C LYS A 70 -11.31 -3.90 8.50
N TYR A 71 -10.13 -3.54 7.99
CA TYR A 71 -9.41 -2.37 8.49
C TYR A 71 -10.05 -1.07 7.98
N SER A 72 -10.20 -0.10 8.87
CA SER A 72 -10.62 1.26 8.57
C SER A 72 -9.70 2.26 9.24
N THR A 73 -9.32 3.33 8.55
CA THR A 73 -8.62 4.46 9.15
C THR A 73 -9.53 5.23 10.12
N SER A 74 -8.98 6.18 10.87
CA SER A 74 -9.76 7.01 11.82
C SER A 74 -10.88 7.81 11.15
N GLU A 75 -10.71 8.19 9.89
CA GLU A 75 -11.72 8.85 9.05
C GLU A 75 -12.59 7.87 8.26
N ASN A 76 -12.61 6.59 8.63
CA ASN A 76 -13.47 5.56 8.05
C ASN A 76 -13.20 5.28 6.55
N ILE A 77 -11.98 5.54 6.08
CA ILE A 77 -11.52 5.07 4.78
C ILE A 77 -11.04 3.62 4.93
N LYS A 78 -11.50 2.76 4.03
CA LYS A 78 -11.19 1.33 4.01
C LYS A 78 -10.94 0.86 2.59
N ILE A 79 -10.52 -0.40 2.46
CA ILE A 79 -10.40 -1.03 1.14
C ILE A 79 -11.78 -1.09 0.47
N GLY A 80 -11.85 -0.64 -0.78
CA GLY A 80 -13.10 -0.46 -1.52
C GLY A 80 -13.78 0.90 -1.33
N SER A 81 -13.30 1.77 -0.42
CA SER A 81 -13.73 3.17 -0.41
C SER A 81 -13.38 3.83 -1.73
N THR A 82 -14.24 4.73 -2.20
CA THR A 82 -14.07 5.37 -3.49
C THR A 82 -13.26 6.66 -3.38
N TYR A 83 -12.73 7.15 -4.51
CA TYR A 83 -12.12 8.49 -4.56
C TYR A 83 -13.11 9.57 -4.10
N GLU A 84 -14.39 9.45 -4.45
CA GLU A 84 -15.42 10.38 -3.97
C GLU A 84 -15.55 10.39 -2.44
N ASP A 85 -15.47 9.22 -1.79
CA ASP A 85 -15.51 9.13 -0.33
C ASP A 85 -14.32 9.86 0.32
N ILE A 86 -13.13 9.74 -0.29
CA ILE A 86 -11.94 10.47 0.17
C ILE A 86 -12.14 11.98 -0.02
N MET A 87 -12.66 12.42 -1.16
CA MET A 87 -12.89 13.84 -1.44
C MET A 87 -13.94 14.47 -0.50
N LYS A 88 -14.89 13.70 0.03
CA LYS A 88 -15.83 14.20 1.06
C LYS A 88 -15.14 14.53 2.38
N ILE A 89 -14.09 13.80 2.73
CA ILE A 89 -13.32 13.97 3.97
C ILE A 89 -12.17 14.97 3.78
N ASN A 90 -11.51 14.91 2.63
CA ASN A 90 -10.40 15.77 2.26
C ASN A 90 -10.65 16.38 0.86
N PRO A 91 -11.45 17.46 0.75
CA PRO A 91 -11.79 18.08 -0.54
C PRO A 91 -10.60 18.69 -1.29
N LYS A 92 -9.45 18.83 -0.61
CA LYS A 92 -8.20 19.37 -1.17
C LYS A 92 -7.16 18.28 -1.42
N ALA A 93 -7.56 17.01 -1.35
CA ALA A 93 -6.67 15.89 -1.63
C ALA A 93 -6.15 15.95 -3.07
N GLU A 94 -4.84 15.85 -3.22
CA GLU A 94 -4.20 15.73 -4.52
C GLU A 94 -3.82 14.28 -4.78
N ILE A 95 -4.05 13.84 -6.02
CA ILE A 95 -3.55 12.54 -6.48
C ILE A 95 -2.08 12.71 -6.86
N ILE A 96 -1.23 11.94 -6.19
CA ILE A 96 0.19 11.88 -6.48
C ILE A 96 0.45 10.60 -7.25
N ASN A 97 1.04 10.74 -8.43
CA ASN A 97 1.44 9.60 -9.24
C ASN A 97 2.85 9.14 -8.83
N ILE A 98 2.98 7.92 -8.35
CA ILE A 98 4.28 7.30 -8.10
C ILE A 98 4.54 6.31 -9.23
N ASP A 99 5.45 6.70 -10.13
CA ASP A 99 5.71 5.98 -11.36
C ASP A 99 6.11 4.52 -11.15
N GLY A 100 5.49 3.66 -11.94
CA GLY A 100 5.64 2.21 -11.88
C GLY A 100 5.01 1.54 -10.65
N TRP A 101 4.30 2.26 -9.78
CA TRP A 101 3.80 1.69 -8.52
C TRP A 101 2.32 1.93 -8.24
N ALA A 102 1.92 3.17 -7.96
CA ALA A 102 0.58 3.49 -7.48
C ALA A 102 0.23 4.97 -7.69
N LYS A 103 -1.07 5.24 -7.79
CA LYS A 103 -1.61 6.59 -7.61
C LYS A 103 -2.08 6.69 -6.18
N VAL A 104 -1.63 7.71 -5.45
CA VAL A 104 -1.81 7.77 -4.00
C VAL A 104 -2.41 9.09 -3.55
N ILE A 105 -3.08 9.06 -2.41
CA ILE A 105 -3.63 10.23 -1.73
C ILE A 105 -3.27 10.15 -0.24
N TYR A 106 -2.73 11.23 0.31
CA TYR A 106 -2.49 11.37 1.74
C TYR A 106 -3.79 11.68 2.49
N LEU A 107 -4.09 10.88 3.51
CA LEU A 107 -5.25 11.04 4.36
C LEU A 107 -4.88 11.79 5.65
N PRO A 108 -5.86 12.43 6.33
CA PRO A 108 -5.64 13.09 7.62
C PRO A 108 -5.06 12.19 8.72
N SER A 109 -5.39 10.88 8.71
CA SER A 109 -4.81 9.88 9.62
C SER A 109 -3.33 9.57 9.40
N LYS A 110 -2.71 10.21 8.39
CA LYS A 110 -1.36 9.89 7.87
C LYS A 110 -1.28 8.55 7.15
N TRP A 111 -2.39 7.83 7.02
CA TRP A 111 -2.49 6.75 6.04
C TRP A 111 -2.53 7.33 4.64
N ILE A 112 -2.17 6.47 3.69
CA ILE A 112 -2.08 6.78 2.28
C ILE A 112 -3.00 5.79 1.58
N ALA A 113 -4.01 6.32 0.92
CA ALA A 113 -4.93 5.56 0.10
C ALA A 113 -4.30 5.32 -1.27
N CYS A 114 -4.18 4.05 -1.66
CA CYS A 114 -3.54 3.67 -2.90
C CYS A 114 -4.57 3.12 -3.90
N PHE A 115 -4.50 3.62 -5.13
CA PHE A 115 -5.29 3.21 -6.28
C PHE A 115 -4.43 2.46 -7.30
N ASN A 116 -5.08 1.75 -8.22
CA ASN A 116 -4.40 1.07 -9.32
C ASN A 116 -3.63 2.07 -10.19
N TYR A 117 -2.32 1.85 -10.35
CA TYR A 117 -1.42 2.71 -11.13
C TYR A 117 -1.85 2.86 -12.60
N ASN A 118 -2.33 1.77 -13.20
CA ASN A 118 -2.64 1.71 -14.64
C ASN A 118 -3.96 2.39 -15.01
N GLU A 119 -4.73 2.87 -14.04
CA GLU A 119 -6.07 3.41 -14.26
C GLU A 119 -6.13 4.90 -13.93
N ASN A 120 -6.91 5.65 -14.69
CA ASN A 120 -7.24 7.03 -14.33
C ASN A 120 -8.16 7.01 -13.10
N VAL A 121 -7.78 7.77 -12.07
CA VAL A 121 -8.58 7.89 -10.85
C VAL A 121 -9.78 8.78 -11.16
N LYS A 122 -10.98 8.20 -11.03
CA LYS A 122 -12.27 8.86 -11.15
C LYS A 122 -13.05 8.66 -9.85
N ASN A 123 -14.19 9.33 -9.70
CA ASN A 123 -15.00 9.27 -8.48
C ASN A 123 -15.31 7.84 -8.00
N THR A 124 -15.49 6.88 -8.92
CA THR A 124 -15.78 5.47 -8.60
C THR A 124 -14.54 4.60 -8.44
N SER A 125 -13.32 5.12 -8.58
CA SER A 125 -12.11 4.35 -8.40
C SER A 125 -11.97 3.96 -6.94
N GLU A 126 -11.65 2.70 -6.69
CA GLU A 126 -11.62 2.14 -5.34
C GLU A 126 -10.20 2.05 -4.76
N VAL A 127 -10.08 2.33 -3.47
CA VAL A 127 -8.87 2.10 -2.68
C VAL A 127 -8.56 0.60 -2.71
N SER A 128 -7.37 0.28 -3.22
CA SER A 128 -6.90 -1.09 -3.44
C SER A 128 -6.11 -1.64 -2.25
N TYR A 129 -5.41 -0.76 -1.54
CA TYR A 129 -4.71 -1.03 -0.28
C TYR A 129 -4.47 0.27 0.47
N LEU A 130 -4.17 0.17 1.76
CA LEU A 130 -3.76 1.29 2.60
C LEU A 130 -2.29 1.12 2.98
N TYR A 131 -1.59 2.23 2.95
CA TYR A 131 -0.15 2.31 3.17
C TYR A 131 0.13 3.36 4.24
N TYR A 132 0.99 3.06 5.20
CA TYR A 132 1.46 4.03 6.18
C TYR A 132 2.98 4.12 6.07
N TRP A 133 3.47 5.34 5.97
CA TRP A 133 4.90 5.64 5.95
C TRP A 133 5.26 6.58 7.09
N ARG A 134 6.33 6.25 7.81
CA ARG A 134 6.82 7.10 8.90
C ARG A 134 7.67 8.25 8.37
N GLN A 135 7.10 9.44 8.30
CA GLN A 135 7.76 10.66 7.79
C GLN A 135 8.86 11.21 8.72
N ASP A 136 8.86 10.84 10.00
CA ASP A 136 9.83 11.24 11.03
C ASP A 136 11.23 10.61 10.88
N MET A 137 11.47 9.81 9.83
CA MET A 137 12.81 9.28 9.53
C MET A 137 13.66 10.17 8.63
N LEU A 138 13.12 11.27 8.08
CA LEU A 138 13.92 12.27 7.34
C LEU A 138 14.65 13.26 8.25
N THR A 139 14.41 13.26 9.56
CA THR A 139 15.25 13.97 10.54
C THR A 139 16.49 13.14 10.89
N VAL A 140 17.21 12.66 9.87
CA VAL A 140 18.66 12.48 10.05
C VAL A 140 19.24 13.87 10.02
N LYS A 141 19.60 14.35 11.23
CA LYS A 141 20.32 15.59 11.50
C LYS A 141 21.22 15.96 10.32
N SER A 142 20.94 17.09 9.67
CA SER A 142 22.02 17.89 9.10
C SER A 142 22.97 18.17 10.25
N VAL A 143 24.08 17.44 10.25
CA VAL A 143 25.19 17.68 11.17
C VAL A 143 25.70 19.08 10.83
N GLU A 144 25.52 20.02 11.76
CA GLU A 144 26.30 21.26 11.83
C GLU A 144 27.78 20.94 12.03
#